data_AF-A0A924XUL6-F1
#
_entry.id   AF-A0A924XUL6-F1
#
_cell.length_a   1.000
_cell.length_b   1.000
_cell.length_c   1.000
_cell.angle_alpha   90.00
_cell.angle_beta   90.00
_cell.angle_gamma   90.00
#
_symmetry.space_group_name_H-M   'P 1'
#
loop_
_entity.id
_entity.type
_entity.pdbx_description
1 polymer ?
#
loop_
_entity_poly.entity_id
_entity_poly.type
_entity_poly.pdbx_seq_one_letter_code
_entity_poly.pdbx_strand_id
1 'polypeptide(L)'
;TQAAAWRGLAAATRRTSWGGDCYAYGLLALGAIDVIAEAGLQVWDWAALVPIIEGAGGRITGWQGQALHPDGDGDVLAVGDPALLLPALAQLAAPV
;
A
#
# COMPACT_ATOMS: atom_id res chain seq x y z
N THR A 1 -7.93 -3.98 14.32
CA THR A 1 -6.56 -4.53 14.51
C THR A 1 -5.93 -4.80 13.15
N GLN A 2 -4.59 -4.76 13.02
CA GLN A 2 -3.92 -5.06 11.74
C GLN A 2 -4.34 -6.42 11.15
N ALA A 3 -4.52 -7.45 11.99
CA ALA A 3 -4.99 -8.76 11.54
C ALA A 3 -6.41 -8.77 10.93
N ALA A 4 -7.28 -7.83 11.30
CA ALA A 4 -8.59 -7.67 10.67
C ALA A 4 -8.47 -6.93 9.32
N ALA A 5 -7.67 -5.86 9.28
CA ALA A 5 -7.36 -5.12 8.06
C ALA A 5 -6.78 -6.06 6.97
N TRP A 6 -5.83 -6.93 7.35
CA TRP A 6 -5.21 -7.89 6.44
C TRP A 6 -6.20 -8.87 5.86
N ARG A 7 -7.11 -9.38 6.70
CA ARG A 7 -8.17 -10.29 6.24
C ARG A 7 -9.17 -9.58 5.32
N GLY A 8 -9.52 -8.33 5.63
CA GLY A 8 -10.40 -7.52 4.78
C GLY A 8 -9.81 -7.30 3.39
N LEU A 9 -8.56 -6.82 3.33
CA LEU A 9 -7.90 -6.56 2.05
C LEU A 9 -7.66 -7.86 1.27
N ALA A 10 -7.18 -8.92 1.93
CA ALA A 10 -6.97 -10.21 1.28
C ALA A 10 -8.26 -10.77 0.66
N ALA A 11 -9.39 -10.68 1.38
CA ALA A 11 -10.70 -11.12 0.88
C ALA A 11 -11.23 -10.28 -0.29
N ALA A 12 -10.84 -9.00 -0.38
CA ALA A 12 -11.21 -8.11 -1.48
C ALA A 12 -10.30 -8.26 -2.72
N THR A 13 -9.21 -9.01 -2.62
CA THR A 13 -8.26 -9.24 -3.73
C THR A 13 -8.42 -10.62 -4.34
N ARG A 14 -8.09 -10.76 -5.63
CA ARG A 14 -8.15 -12.05 -6.34
C ARG A 14 -7.11 -13.05 -5.85
N ARG A 15 -5.91 -12.57 -5.49
CA ARG A 15 -4.78 -13.37 -5.02
C ARG A 15 -3.91 -12.50 -4.12
N THR A 16 -3.52 -13.06 -2.97
CA THR A 16 -2.53 -12.47 -2.07
C THR A 16 -1.21 -13.23 -2.21
N SER A 17 -0.09 -12.52 -2.24
CA SER A 17 1.26 -13.09 -2.25
C SER A 17 2.12 -12.33 -1.24
N TRP A 18 3.13 -13.00 -0.69
CA TRP A 18 3.98 -12.47 0.37
C TRP A 18 5.44 -12.44 -0.09
N GLY A 19 6.20 -11.51 0.50
CA GLY A 19 7.60 -11.25 0.13
C GLY A 19 7.76 -10.34 -1.09
N GLY A 20 8.99 -9.94 -1.38
CA GLY A 20 9.35 -9.12 -2.54
C GLY A 20 9.78 -7.70 -2.19
N ASP A 21 9.46 -7.22 -0.99
CA ASP A 21 9.95 -5.95 -0.43
C ASP A 21 9.84 -4.83 -1.49
N CYS A 22 10.89 -4.02 -1.68
CA CYS A 22 10.91 -2.96 -2.69
C CYS A 22 10.69 -3.44 -4.14
N TYR A 23 11.03 -4.70 -4.47
CA TYR A 23 10.84 -5.26 -5.81
C TYR A 23 9.36 -5.38 -6.18
N ALA A 24 8.49 -5.68 -5.20
CA ALA A 24 7.05 -5.74 -5.42
C ALA A 24 6.50 -4.37 -5.86
N TYR A 25 7.00 -3.26 -5.31
CA TYR A 25 6.61 -1.91 -5.74
C TYR A 25 7.07 -1.61 -7.17
N GLY A 26 8.23 -2.14 -7.58
CA GLY A 26 8.66 -2.09 -8.99
C GLY A 26 7.69 -2.83 -9.90
N LEU A 27 7.22 -4.01 -9.50
CA LEU A 27 6.18 -4.76 -10.23
C LEU A 27 4.84 -4.02 -10.25
N LEU A 28 4.47 -3.32 -9.17
CA LEU A 28 3.29 -2.47 -9.13
C LEU A 28 3.39 -1.31 -10.12
N ALA A 29 4.54 -0.62 -10.16
CA ALA A 29 4.80 0.45 -11.13
C ALA A 29 4.76 -0.06 -12.59
N LEU A 30 5.12 -1.32 -12.82
CA LEU A 30 5.02 -1.98 -14.13
C LEU A 30 3.60 -2.51 -14.47
N GLY A 31 2.63 -2.37 -13.55
CA GLY A 31 1.25 -2.86 -13.74
C GLY A 31 1.07 -4.37 -13.57
N ALA A 32 2.04 -5.05 -12.92
CA ALA A 32 1.96 -6.49 -12.63
C ALA A 32 1.35 -6.80 -11.25
N ILE A 33 1.28 -5.81 -10.36
CA ILE A 33 0.64 -5.87 -9.04
C ILE A 33 -0.30 -4.67 -8.90
N ASP A 34 -1.52 -4.90 -8.43
CA ASP A 34 -2.53 -3.83 -8.34
C ASP A 34 -2.47 -3.06 -7.01
N VAL A 35 -2.19 -3.75 -5.91
CA VAL A 35 -2.18 -3.18 -4.55
C VAL A 35 -1.10 -3.83 -3.69
N ILE A 36 -0.42 -3.01 -2.88
CA ILE A 36 0.53 -3.44 -1.84
C ILE A 36 0.16 -2.72 -0.55
N ALA A 37 0.09 -3.45 0.56
CA ALA A 37 -0.08 -2.88 1.89
C ALA A 37 0.95 -3.48 2.85
N GLU A 38 1.72 -2.61 3.51
CA GLU A 38 2.74 -2.97 4.48
C GLU A 38 2.59 -2.12 5.75
N ALA A 39 3.10 -2.62 6.88
CA ALA A 39 2.98 -1.99 8.19
C ALA A 39 4.36 -1.80 8.83
N GLY A 40 4.56 -0.68 9.55
CA GLY A 40 5.77 -0.45 10.35
C GLY A 40 7.07 -0.27 9.56
N LEU A 41 6.99 0.17 8.30
CA LEU A 41 8.16 0.45 7.48
C LEU A 41 8.92 1.69 7.96
N GLN A 42 10.24 1.65 7.88
CA GLN A 42 11.09 2.81 8.14
C GLN A 42 11.16 3.72 6.92
N VAL A 43 11.59 4.97 7.11
CA VAL A 43 11.62 5.98 6.02
C VAL A 43 12.41 5.52 4.80
N TRP A 44 13.54 4.84 5.01
CA TRP A 44 14.38 4.34 3.93
C TRP A 44 13.74 3.19 3.15
N ASP A 45 12.71 2.54 3.69
CA ASP A 45 11.99 1.46 3.02
C ASP A 45 10.96 1.99 2.01
N TRP A 46 10.40 3.20 2.23
CA TRP A 46 9.33 3.74 1.37
C TRP A 46 9.62 5.07 0.68
N ALA A 47 10.55 5.90 1.19
CA ALA A 47 10.75 7.25 0.66
C ALA A 47 11.13 7.27 -0.83
N ALA A 48 11.96 6.33 -1.26
CA ALA A 48 12.35 6.19 -2.66
C ALA A 48 11.21 5.68 -3.56
N LEU A 49 10.22 4.98 -2.97
CA LEU A 49 9.10 4.39 -3.70
C LEU A 49 8.05 5.44 -4.08
N VAL A 50 7.91 6.50 -3.29
CA VAL A 50 6.94 7.59 -3.53
C VAL A 50 7.01 8.13 -4.96
N PRO A 51 8.15 8.71 -5.41
CA PRO A 51 8.24 9.24 -6.77
C PRO A 51 8.16 8.16 -7.86
N ILE A 52 8.53 6.91 -7.57
CA ILE A 52 8.46 5.80 -8.53
C ILE A 52 6.99 5.44 -8.80
N ILE A 53 6.21 5.21 -7.74
CA ILE A 53 4.80 4.82 -7.87
C ILE A 53 3.96 5.96 -8.45
N GLU A 54 4.12 7.18 -7.94
CA GLU A 54 3.37 8.33 -8.44
C GLU A 54 3.76 8.68 -9.89
N GLY A 55 5.06 8.58 -10.23
CA GLY A 55 5.55 8.79 -11.58
C GLY A 55 5.03 7.76 -12.60
N ALA A 56 4.74 6.54 -12.14
CA ALA A 56 4.08 5.51 -12.95
C ALA A 56 2.55 5.70 -13.06
N GLY A 57 1.99 6.71 -12.39
CA GLY A 57 0.55 7.02 -12.39
C GLY A 57 -0.23 6.44 -11.21
N GLY A 58 0.42 5.66 -10.35
CA GLY A 58 -0.18 5.07 -9.15
C GLY A 58 -0.35 6.07 -8.00
N ARG A 59 -0.73 5.55 -6.82
CA ARG A 59 -0.80 6.32 -5.57
C ARG A 59 -0.14 5.54 -4.44
N ILE A 60 0.45 6.26 -3.50
CA ILE A 60 1.05 5.70 -2.30
C ILE A 60 0.78 6.60 -1.10
N THR A 61 0.20 6.05 -0.04
CA THR A 61 -0.29 6.77 1.14
C THR A 61 -0.10 5.94 2.40
N GLY A 62 -0.40 6.51 3.56
CA GLY A 62 -0.69 5.72 4.75
C GLY A 62 -2.06 5.03 4.68
N TRP A 63 -2.37 4.15 5.64
CA TRP A 63 -3.64 3.41 5.66
C TRP A 63 -4.87 4.25 6.02
N GLN A 64 -4.69 5.50 6.44
CA GLN A 64 -5.78 6.47 6.61
C GLN A 64 -5.83 7.47 5.44
N GLY A 65 -5.08 7.22 4.36
CA GLY A 65 -5.06 8.03 3.14
C GLY A 65 -4.20 9.30 3.22
N GLN A 66 -3.56 9.54 4.36
CA GLN A 66 -2.62 10.64 4.55
C GLN A 66 -1.33 10.42 3.76
N ALA A 67 -0.63 11.52 3.43
CA ALA A 67 0.72 11.45 2.90
C ALA A 67 1.65 10.76 3.91
N LEU A 68 2.61 9.97 3.41
CA LEU A 68 3.63 9.36 4.25
C LEU A 68 4.54 10.44 4.84
N HIS A 69 4.89 10.26 6.11
CA HIS A 69 5.73 11.20 6.86
C HIS A 69 6.80 10.44 7.64
N PRO A 70 8.03 10.97 7.80
CA PRO A 70 9.09 10.34 8.57
C PRO A 70 8.73 9.95 10.00
N ASP A 71 7.88 10.76 10.64
CA ASP A 71 7.41 10.55 12.02
C ASP A 71 6.08 9.79 12.11
N GLY A 72 5.64 9.15 11.02
CA GLY A 72 4.39 8.38 10.97
C GLY A 72 4.56 6.91 11.42
N ASP A 73 3.44 6.18 11.44
CA ASP A 73 3.39 4.78 11.92
C ASP A 73 4.10 3.77 10.99
N GLY A 74 4.60 4.21 9.82
CA GLY A 74 5.24 3.33 8.83
C GLY A 74 4.27 2.44 8.05
N ASP A 75 2.97 2.63 8.23
CA ASP A 75 1.93 1.96 7.45
C ASP A 75 1.88 2.54 6.04
N VAL A 76 2.04 1.69 5.04
CA VAL A 76 2.10 2.05 3.62
C VAL A 76 1.05 1.29 2.84
N LEU A 77 0.33 2.00 1.98
CA LEU A 77 -0.57 1.46 0.96
C LEU A 77 -0.17 2.04 -0.38
N ALA A 78 0.15 1.20 -1.35
CA ALA A 78 0.38 1.58 -2.75
C ALA A 78 -0.64 0.91 -3.67
N VAL A 79 -1.15 1.65 -4.65
CA VAL A 79 -2.04 1.15 -5.71
C VAL A 79 -1.53 1.56 -7.09
N GLY A 80 -1.58 0.64 -8.05
CA GLY A 80 -1.20 0.90 -9.45
C GLY A 80 -2.25 1.73 -10.19
N ASP A 81 -3.53 1.48 -9.91
CA ASP A 81 -4.66 2.29 -10.40
C ASP A 81 -5.18 3.21 -9.27
N PRO A 82 -5.17 4.54 -9.42
CA PRO A 82 -5.71 5.48 -8.43
C PRO A 82 -7.17 5.20 -8.01
N ALA A 83 -7.98 4.57 -8.88
CA ALA A 83 -9.36 4.21 -8.55
C ALA A 83 -9.46 3.16 -7.43
N LEU A 84 -8.40 2.39 -7.19
CA LEU A 84 -8.34 1.36 -6.13
C LEU A 84 -8.04 1.92 -4.74
N LEU A 85 -7.60 3.18 -4.63
CA LEU A 85 -7.17 3.76 -3.35
C LEU A 85 -8.31 3.74 -2.31
N LEU A 86 -9.47 4.29 -2.65
CA LEU A 86 -10.60 4.36 -1.69
C LEU A 86 -11.14 2.98 -1.31
N PRO A 87 -11.38 2.04 -2.25
CA PRO A 87 -11.77 0.67 -1.89
C PRO A 87 -10.74 -0.04 -1.00
N ALA A 88 -9.44 0.14 -1.26
CA ALA A 88 -8.38 -0.49 -0.46
C ALA A 88 -8.33 0.11 0.96
N LEU A 89 -8.37 1.44 1.09
CA LEU A 89 -8.44 2.13 2.39
C LEU A 89 -9.64 1.65 3.21
N ALA A 90 -10.80 1.45 2.58
CA ALA A 90 -12.00 0.96 3.25
C ALA A 90 -11.82 -0.44 3.87
N GLN A 91 -10.94 -1.29 3.32
CA GLN A 91 -10.62 -2.59 3.91
C GLN A 91 -9.61 -2.49 5.07
N LEU A 92 -8.76 -1.46 5.04
CA LEU A 92 -7.70 -1.25 6.03
C LEU A 92 -8.17 -0.43 7.25
N ALA A 93 -9.21 0.37 7.07
CA ALA A 93 -9.90 1.03 8.16
C ALA A 93 -10.53 -0.02 9.09
N ALA A 94 -10.01 -0.14 10.31
CA ALA A 94 -10.69 -0.93 11.33
C ALA A 94 -12.05 -0.28 11.64
N PRO A 95 -13.14 -1.06 11.81
CA PRO A 95 -14.33 -0.53 12.46
C PRO A 95 -13.92 -0.08 13.87
N VAL A 96 -14.31 1.15 14.21
CA VAL A 96 -14.14 1.76 15.53
C VAL A 96 -14.83 0.91 16.59
#